data_AF-A0A1Q4FRX9-F1
#
_entry.id   AF-A0A1Q4FRX9-F1
#
_cell.length_a   1.000
_cell.length_b   1.000
_cell.length_c   1.000
_cell.angle_alpha   90.00
_cell.angle_beta   90.00
_cell.angle_gamma   90.00
#
_symmetry.space_group_name_H-M   'P 1'
#
loop_
_entity.id
_entity.type
_entity.pdbx_description
1 polymer ?
#
loop_
_entity_poly.entity_id
_entity_poly.type
_entity_poly.pdbx_seq_one_letter_code
_entity_poly.pdbx_strand_id
1 'polypeptide(L)'
;MLFFWGGGFGGLDTLRWFLGHTDAEHLWHYITEFTPGATLRSVSAEWTVYAVKHATVEAELLGAELAEHFGTTDFSIIEEVTLQSYVEDLIESGRLIVEPQFLDGGRRHRIAVVLKPR
;
A
#
# COMPACT_ATOMS: atom_id res chain seq x y z
N MET A 1 -9.76 0.66 3.92
CA MET A 1 -9.54 2.14 3.79
C MET A 1 -8.79 2.44 2.47
N LEU A 2 -9.29 1.86 1.37
CA LEU A 2 -8.69 1.97 0.03
C LEU A 2 -8.52 3.41 -0.47
N PHE A 3 -9.30 4.35 0.06
CA PHE A 3 -9.24 5.79 -0.24
C PHE A 3 -7.83 6.38 -0.02
N PHE A 4 -7.06 5.86 0.93
CA PHE A 4 -5.75 6.43 1.28
C PHE A 4 -4.68 6.22 0.22
N TRP A 5 -4.81 5.14 -0.55
CA TRP A 5 -3.77 4.64 -1.45
C TRP A 5 -4.13 4.77 -2.94
N GLY A 6 -5.30 5.33 -3.26
CA GLY A 6 -5.70 5.59 -4.63
C GLY A 6 -5.02 6.83 -5.21
N GLY A 7 -4.33 6.70 -6.35
CA GLY A 7 -3.76 7.82 -7.11
C GLY A 7 -4.78 8.64 -7.94
N GLY A 8 -6.08 8.42 -7.74
CA GLY A 8 -7.18 9.00 -8.53
C GLY A 8 -8.14 9.90 -7.74
N PHE A 9 -9.31 10.19 -8.32
CA PHE A 9 -10.38 10.98 -7.66
C PHE A 9 -10.86 10.23 -6.40
N GLY A 10 -10.61 10.78 -5.21
CA GLY A 10 -10.83 10.07 -3.94
C GLY A 10 -9.56 9.46 -3.30
N GLY A 11 -8.38 10.03 -3.58
CA GLY A 11 -7.10 9.66 -2.98
C GLY A 11 -6.65 10.50 -1.79
N LEU A 12 -5.38 10.36 -1.40
CA LEU A 12 -4.70 11.19 -0.40
C LEU A 12 -4.88 12.69 -0.66
N ASP A 13 -4.89 13.12 -1.92
CA ASP A 13 -5.11 14.51 -2.32
C ASP A 13 -6.53 15.02 -2.04
N THR A 14 -7.53 14.16 -2.14
CA THR A 14 -8.93 14.53 -1.83
C THR A 14 -9.11 14.70 -0.32
N LEU A 15 -8.54 13.79 0.47
CA LEU A 15 -8.50 13.93 1.94
C LEU A 15 -7.74 15.18 2.37
N ARG A 16 -6.61 15.48 1.70
CA ARG A 16 -5.78 16.65 2.01
C ARG A 16 -6.57 17.93 1.84
N TRP A 17 -7.31 18.05 0.73
CA TRP A 17 -8.21 19.18 0.49
C TRP A 17 -9.33 19.24 1.53
N PHE A 18 -9.99 18.10 1.82
CA PHE A 18 -11.10 18.03 2.76
C PHE A 18 -10.72 18.43 4.19
N LEU A 19 -9.51 18.07 4.64
CA LEU A 19 -8.99 18.38 5.97
C LEU A 19 -8.19 19.69 6.04
N GLY A 20 -8.06 20.42 4.92
CA GLY A 20 -7.38 21.72 4.88
C GLY A 20 -5.86 21.64 5.06
N HIS A 21 -5.22 20.52 4.73
CA HIS A 21 -3.77 20.37 4.83
C HIS A 21 -3.03 20.94 3.61
N THR A 22 -1.87 21.53 3.86
CA THR A 22 -1.03 22.21 2.85
C THR A 22 -0.57 21.26 1.74
N ASP A 23 -0.09 20.10 2.13
CA ASP A 23 0.51 19.10 1.25
C ASP A 23 0.17 17.68 1.76
N ALA A 24 0.37 16.68 0.89
CA ALA A 24 -0.03 15.31 1.18
C ALA A 24 0.88 14.63 2.22
N GLU A 25 2.10 15.13 2.38
CA GLU A 25 3.07 14.63 3.36
C GLU A 25 2.64 15.01 4.77
N HIS A 26 2.21 16.26 4.98
CA HIS A 26 1.65 16.71 6.26
C HIS A 26 0.40 15.90 6.63
N LEU A 27 -0.49 15.63 5.67
CA LEU A 27 -1.63 14.76 5.88
C LEU A 27 -1.21 13.34 6.29
N TRP A 28 -0.23 12.76 5.60
CA TRP A 28 0.25 11.41 5.91
C TRP A 28 0.78 11.32 7.33
N HIS A 29 1.65 12.26 7.74
CA HIS A 29 2.15 12.32 9.11
C HIS A 29 1.01 12.39 10.13
N TYR A 30 0.02 13.26 9.88
CA TYR A 30 -1.17 13.35 10.72
C TYR A 30 -1.91 12.00 10.83
N ILE A 31 -2.22 11.32 9.73
CA ILE A 31 -2.87 9.99 9.81
C ILE A 31 -2.00 9.01 10.58
N THR A 32 -0.70 8.92 10.30
CA THR A 32 0.17 7.92 10.92
C THR A 32 0.38 8.14 12.42
N GLU A 33 0.30 9.38 12.88
CA GLU A 33 0.41 9.72 14.31
C GLU A 33 -0.84 9.30 15.10
N PHE A 34 -2.04 9.45 14.51
CA PHE A 34 -3.31 9.19 15.19
C PHE A 34 -3.95 7.84 14.88
N THR A 35 -3.39 7.08 13.94
CA THR A 35 -3.95 5.78 13.51
C THR A 35 -3.13 4.62 14.10
N PRO A 36 -3.77 3.64 14.77
CA PRO A 36 -3.06 2.46 15.25
C PRO A 36 -2.31 1.75 14.12
N GLY A 37 -1.05 1.35 14.39
CA GLY A 37 -0.21 0.71 13.39
C GLY A 37 -0.81 -0.56 12.78
N ALA A 38 -1.59 -1.34 13.55
CA ALA A 38 -2.30 -2.51 13.03
C ALA A 38 -3.33 -2.14 11.95
N THR A 39 -4.04 -1.03 12.12
CA THR A 39 -4.98 -0.52 11.11
C THR A 39 -4.23 -0.09 9.86
N LEU A 40 -3.09 0.62 9.99
CA LEU A 40 -2.27 1.01 8.85
C LEU A 40 -1.77 -0.23 8.07
N ARG A 41 -1.24 -1.23 8.78
CA ARG A 41 -0.77 -2.49 8.14
C ARG A 41 -1.87 -3.18 7.35
N SER A 42 -3.05 -3.34 7.94
CA SER A 42 -4.16 -4.03 7.29
C SER A 42 -4.63 -3.30 6.02
N VAL A 43 -4.70 -1.97 6.08
CA VAL A 43 -5.10 -1.15 4.93
C VAL A 43 -4.02 -1.14 3.83
N SER A 44 -2.75 -1.12 4.21
CA SER A 44 -1.64 -1.28 3.27
C SER A 44 -1.69 -2.64 2.59
N ALA A 45 -1.99 -3.72 3.32
CA ALA A 45 -2.13 -5.05 2.75
C ALA A 45 -3.31 -5.13 1.78
N GLU A 46 -4.48 -4.63 2.16
CA GLU A 46 -5.69 -4.54 1.31
C GLU A 46 -5.37 -3.87 -0.04
N TRP A 47 -4.72 -2.70 -0.02
CA TRP A 47 -4.33 -2.02 -1.25
C TRP A 47 -3.26 -2.79 -2.04
N THR A 48 -2.29 -3.41 -1.36
CA THR A 48 -1.22 -4.15 -2.04
C THR A 48 -1.75 -5.40 -2.73
N VAL A 49 -2.72 -6.09 -2.13
CA VAL A 49 -3.46 -7.20 -2.77
C VAL A 49 -4.13 -6.73 -4.05
N TYR A 50 -4.81 -5.58 -4.00
CA TYR A 50 -5.38 -4.95 -5.19
C TYR A 50 -4.31 -4.66 -6.24
N ALA A 51 -3.19 -4.05 -5.84
CA ALA A 51 -2.08 -3.66 -6.72
C ALA A 51 -1.45 -4.87 -7.44
N VAL A 52 -1.32 -6.01 -6.75
CA VAL A 52 -0.86 -7.29 -7.31
C VAL A 52 -1.89 -7.86 -8.30
N LYS A 53 -3.17 -7.94 -7.91
CA LYS A 53 -4.25 -8.47 -8.78
C LYS A 53 -4.40 -7.69 -10.09
N HIS A 54 -4.06 -6.40 -10.07
CA HIS A 54 -4.13 -5.51 -11.24
C HIS A 54 -2.78 -5.31 -11.93
N ALA A 55 -1.74 -6.06 -11.55
CA ALA A 55 -0.40 -6.00 -12.14
C ALA A 55 0.16 -4.56 -12.26
N THR A 56 0.00 -3.77 -11.21
CA THR A 56 0.59 -2.43 -11.13
C THR A 56 2.12 -2.51 -11.08
N VAL A 57 2.78 -1.48 -11.59
CA VAL A 57 4.26 -1.42 -11.66
C VAL A 57 4.87 -1.46 -10.25
N GLU A 58 4.21 -0.82 -9.29
CA GLU A 58 4.60 -0.82 -7.89
C GLU A 58 4.68 -2.23 -7.31
N ALA A 59 3.78 -3.13 -7.72
CA ALA A 59 3.66 -4.46 -7.16
C ALA A 59 4.50 -5.54 -7.87
N GLU A 60 5.28 -5.21 -8.91
CA GLU A 60 6.00 -6.20 -9.73
C GLU A 60 6.91 -7.12 -8.92
N LEU A 61 7.75 -6.56 -8.03
CA LEU A 61 8.68 -7.33 -7.20
C LEU A 61 7.95 -8.24 -6.21
N LEU A 62 6.83 -7.75 -5.65
CA LEU A 62 6.02 -8.56 -4.76
C LEU A 62 5.29 -9.67 -5.53
N GLY A 63 4.79 -9.40 -6.73
CA GLY A 63 4.19 -10.41 -7.59
C GLY A 63 5.13 -11.58 -7.87
N ALA A 64 6.43 -11.32 -8.07
CA ALA A 64 7.43 -12.37 -8.21
C ALA A 64 7.59 -13.23 -6.94
N GLU A 65 7.70 -12.62 -5.75
CA GLU A 65 7.76 -13.34 -4.46
C GLU A 65 6.50 -14.18 -4.22
N LEU A 66 5.32 -13.64 -4.54
CA LEU A 66 4.06 -14.35 -4.39
C LEU A 66 3.93 -15.53 -5.36
N ALA A 67 4.43 -15.38 -6.59
CA ALA A 67 4.45 -16.46 -7.55
C ALA A 67 5.37 -17.60 -7.11
N GLU A 68 6.50 -17.28 -6.48
CA GLU A 68 7.39 -18.29 -5.86
C GLU A 68 6.69 -18.99 -4.69
N HIS A 69 5.98 -18.25 -3.84
CA HIS A 69 5.34 -18.81 -2.65
C HIS A 69 4.09 -19.67 -2.98
N PHE A 70 3.22 -19.19 -3.87
CA PHE A 70 1.93 -19.83 -4.18
C PHE A 70 1.95 -20.67 -5.46
N GLY A 71 3.02 -20.61 -6.27
CA GLY A 71 3.16 -21.39 -7.50
C GLY A 71 2.26 -20.93 -8.65
N THR A 72 1.76 -19.70 -8.61
CA THR A 72 0.89 -19.12 -9.66
C THR A 72 1.18 -17.64 -9.87
N THR A 73 0.99 -17.17 -11.09
CA THR A 73 1.01 -15.73 -11.44
C THR A 73 -0.39 -15.15 -11.57
N ASP A 74 -1.43 -15.99 -11.59
CA ASP A 74 -2.82 -15.57 -11.59
C ASP A 74 -3.35 -15.51 -10.16
N PHE A 75 -3.28 -14.31 -9.59
CA PHE A 75 -3.74 -14.02 -8.23
C PHE A 75 -5.25 -13.84 -8.12
N SER A 76 -6.00 -13.87 -9.24
CA SER A 76 -7.47 -13.78 -9.21
C SER A 76 -8.12 -15.08 -8.72
N ILE A 77 -7.40 -16.20 -8.84
CA ILE A 77 -7.83 -17.54 -8.42
C ILE A 77 -7.59 -17.78 -6.93
N ILE A 78 -6.69 -17.01 -6.30
CA ILE A 78 -6.35 -17.13 -4.88
C ILE A 78 -7.43 -16.45 -4.03
N GLU A 79 -7.85 -17.11 -2.94
CA GLU A 79 -8.76 -16.51 -1.96
C GLU A 79 -8.17 -15.21 -1.40
N GLU A 80 -8.97 -14.15 -1.45
CA GLU A 80 -8.52 -12.81 -1.06
C GLU A 80 -8.02 -12.74 0.38
N VAL A 81 -8.70 -13.44 1.28
CA VAL A 81 -8.32 -13.53 2.70
C VAL A 81 -6.95 -14.17 2.86
N THR A 82 -6.67 -15.26 2.14
CA THR A 82 -5.37 -15.94 2.19
C THR A 82 -4.24 -15.03 1.69
N LEU A 83 -4.46 -14.36 0.56
CA LEU A 83 -3.48 -13.46 -0.02
C LEU A 83 -3.23 -12.24 0.89
N GLN A 84 -4.29 -11.66 1.45
CA GLN A 84 -4.19 -10.53 2.38
C GLN A 84 -3.43 -10.92 3.64
N SER A 85 -3.76 -12.05 4.28
CA SER A 85 -3.07 -12.49 5.50
C SER A 85 -1.57 -12.65 5.26
N TYR A 86 -1.16 -13.26 4.14
CA TYR A 86 0.26 -13.40 3.82
C TYR A 86 0.95 -12.04 3.61
N VAL A 87 0.30 -11.10 2.93
CA VAL A 87 0.83 -9.75 2.74
C VAL A 87 0.93 -9.00 4.08
N GLU A 88 -0.06 -9.13 4.97
CA GLU A 88 -0.02 -8.55 6.33
C GLU A 88 1.18 -9.09 7.13
N ASP A 89 1.45 -10.40 7.07
CA ASP A 89 2.61 -11.03 7.73
C ASP A 89 3.94 -10.48 7.19
N LEU A 90 4.04 -10.26 5.87
CA LEU A 90 5.23 -9.64 5.26
C LEU A 90 5.44 -8.20 5.74
N ILE A 91 4.36 -7.45 5.92
CA ILE A 91 4.43 -6.07 6.44
C ILE A 91 4.81 -6.09 7.91
N GLU A 92 4.18 -6.95 8.71
CA GLU A 92 4.45 -7.05 10.16
C GLU A 92 5.87 -7.51 10.46
N SER A 93 6.42 -8.44 9.67
CA SER A 93 7.82 -8.85 9.77
C SER A 93 8.81 -7.81 9.25
N GLY A 94 8.33 -6.70 8.66
CA GLY A 94 9.15 -5.64 8.08
C GLY A 94 9.88 -6.03 6.79
N ARG A 95 9.52 -7.18 6.20
CA ARG A 95 10.01 -7.65 4.88
C ARG A 95 9.38 -6.88 3.74
N LEU A 96 8.15 -6.41 3.90
CA LEU A 96 7.44 -5.59 2.94
C LEU A 96 7.15 -4.22 3.55
N ILE A 97 7.56 -3.16 2.87
CA ILE A 97 7.25 -1.77 3.24
C ILE A 97 6.38 -1.19 2.13
N VAL A 98 5.24 -0.63 2.51
CA VAL A 98 4.29 0.02 1.59
C VAL A 98 3.97 1.39 2.15
N GLU A 99 4.56 2.41 1.55
CA GLU A 99 4.48 3.79 2.03
C GLU A 99 4.42 4.77 0.85
N PRO A 100 3.73 5.92 0.99
CA PRO A 100 3.81 6.97 0.00
C PRO A 100 5.22 7.60 0.00
N GLN A 101 5.77 7.76 -1.19
CA GLN A 101 6.95 8.58 -1.42
C GLN A 101 6.52 9.97 -1.87
N PHE A 102 6.85 10.97 -1.06
CA PHE A 102 6.54 12.38 -1.35
C PHE A 102 7.62 13.03 -2.23
N LEU A 103 7.16 13.83 -3.18
CA LEU A 103 7.96 14.57 -4.15
C LEU A 103 7.49 16.03 -4.16
N ASP A 104 8.40 16.93 -4.54
CA ASP A 104 8.14 18.38 -4.62
C ASP A 104 7.53 18.97 -3.33
N GLY A 105 8.01 18.53 -2.17
CA GLY A 105 7.50 18.97 -0.86
C GLY A 105 6.04 18.55 -0.62
N GLY A 106 5.69 17.30 -0.96
CA GLY A 106 4.37 16.73 -0.72
C GLY A 106 3.28 17.11 -1.74
N ARG A 107 3.63 17.81 -2.83
CA ARG A 107 2.68 18.17 -3.90
C ARG A 107 2.41 17.03 -4.87
N ARG A 108 3.37 16.13 -5.02
CA ARG A 108 3.23 14.89 -5.77
C ARG A 108 3.61 13.75 -4.85
N HIS A 109 3.00 12.60 -5.05
CA HIS A 109 3.37 11.38 -4.36
C HIS A 109 3.18 10.18 -5.29
N ARG A 110 3.84 9.09 -4.96
CA ARG A 110 3.59 7.77 -5.52
C ARG A 110 3.64 6.74 -4.41
N ILE A 111 3.00 5.59 -4.58
CA ILE A 111 3.13 4.51 -3.61
C ILE A 111 4.41 3.74 -3.91
N ALA A 112 5.28 3.62 -2.91
CA ALA A 112 6.47 2.80 -2.99
C ALA A 112 6.20 1.47 -2.28
N VAL A 113 6.38 0.38 -3.03
CA VAL A 113 6.35 -0.98 -2.50
C VAL A 113 7.78 -1.50 -2.52
N VAL A 114 8.34 -1.77 -1.34
CA VAL A 114 9.73 -2.20 -1.18
C VAL A 114 9.75 -3.56 -0.49
N LEU A 115 10.20 -4.57 -1.22
CA LEU A 115 10.44 -5.92 -0.70
C LEU A 115 11.92 -6.06 -0.30
N LYS A 116 12.16 -6.44 0.94
CA LYS A 116 13.51 -6.74 1.44
C LYS A 116 13.85 -8.22 1.23
N PRO A 117 15.08 -8.54 0.78
CA PRO A 117 15.52 -9.92 0.64
C PRO A 117 15.54 -10.63 2.00
N ARG A 118 15.42 -11.96 1.97
CA ARG A 118 15.55 -12.83 3.15
C ARG A 118 16.97 -12.82 3.71
#